data_AF-A0A530RA92-F1
#
_entry.id   AF-A0A530RA92-F1
#
_cell.length_a   1.000
_cell.length_b   1.000
_cell.length_c   1.000
_cell.angle_alpha   90.00
_cell.angle_beta   90.00
_cell.angle_gamma   90.00
#
_symmetry.space_group_name_H-M   'P 1'
#
loop_
_entity.id
_entity.type
_entity.pdbx_description
1 polymer ?
#
loop_
_entity_poly.entity_id
_entity_poly.type
_entity_poly.pdbx_seq_one_letter_code
_entity_poly.pdbx_strand_id
1 'polypeptide(L)' 'MAEIKGILFDKDGTLVDFNATWLGVADFMAMDASEGDRWKADRLLAAAGYDFATKRFKPDSIFASGTNMDVVE' A
#
# COMPACT_ATOMS: atom_id res chain seq x y z
N MET A 1 -5.01 -11.32 -20.00
CA MET A 1 -5.59 -10.32 -19.09
C MET A 1 -6.69 -10.99 -18.29
N ALA A 2 -6.71 -10.80 -16.97
CA ALA A 2 -7.87 -11.20 -16.19
C ALA A 2 -9.05 -10.28 -16.53
N GLU A 3 -10.26 -10.82 -16.56
CA GLU A 3 -11.48 -10.05 -16.81
C GLU A 3 -11.72 -9.05 -15.68
N ILE A 4 -11.97 -7.77 -16.04
CA ILE A 4 -12.24 -6.71 -15.06
C ILE A 4 -13.66 -6.90 -14.55
N LYS A 5 -13.81 -7.22 -13.26
CA LYS A 5 -15.11 -7.44 -12.60
C LYS A 5 -15.74 -6.16 -12.04
N GLY A 6 -14.97 -5.08 -11.93
CA GLY A 6 -15.41 -3.81 -11.38
C GLY A 6 -14.30 -2.77 -11.37
N ILE A 7 -14.68 -1.50 -11.20
CA ILE A 7 -13.79 -0.35 -11.06
C ILE A 7 -14.14 0.34 -9.76
N LEU A 8 -13.13 0.60 -8.92
CA LEU A 8 -13.27 1.37 -7.70
C LEU A 8 -12.78 2.79 -7.95
N PHE A 9 -13.58 3.78 -7.56
CA PHE A 9 -13.19 5.18 -7.53
C PHE A 9 -12.80 5.55 -6.11
N ASP A 10 -11.82 6.43 -5.97
CA ASP A 10 -11.53 7.06 -4.68
C ASP A 10 -12.75 7.84 -4.17
N LYS A 11 -12.79 8.19 -2.88
CA LYS A 11 -13.93 8.85 -2.22
C LYS A 11 -14.40 10.13 -2.92
N ASP A 12 -13.49 10.82 -3.61
CA ASP A 12 -13.75 12.07 -4.34
C ASP A 12 -14.10 11.83 -5.83
N GLY A 13 -14.27 10.57 -6.25
CA GLY A 13 -14.61 10.18 -7.62
C GLY A 13 -13.41 10.07 -8.56
N THR A 14 -12.18 10.09 -8.04
CA THR A 14 -10.95 10.04 -8.85
C THR A 14 -10.57 8.61 -9.20
N LEU A 15 -10.32 8.34 -10.48
CA LEU A 15 -9.70 7.11 -10.94
C LEU A 15 -8.17 7.27 -10.94
N VAL A 16 -7.48 6.47 -10.12
CA VAL A 16 -6.02 6.48 -10.01
C VAL A 16 -5.45 5.08 -10.19
N ASP A 17 -4.20 5.00 -10.66
CA ASP A 17 -3.42 3.77 -10.45
C ASP A 17 -2.95 3.74 -9.00
N PHE A 18 -3.69 3.01 -8.18
CA PHE A 18 -3.42 2.89 -6.74
C PHE A 18 -1.97 2.54 -6.43
N ASN A 19 -1.37 1.57 -7.14
CA ASN A 19 0.00 1.13 -6.81
C ASN A 19 1.03 2.18 -7.22
N ALA A 20 0.85 2.82 -8.39
CA ALA A 20 1.77 3.87 -8.84
C ALA A 20 1.69 5.13 -7.95
N THR A 21 0.51 5.43 -7.39
CA THR A 21 0.31 6.61 -6.53
C THR A 21 0.74 6.35 -5.08
N TRP A 22 0.35 5.23 -4.47
CA TRP A 22 0.50 5.01 -3.03
C TRP A 22 1.83 4.37 -2.63
N LEU A 23 2.50 3.63 -3.52
CA LEU A 23 3.74 2.95 -3.17
C LEU A 23 4.84 3.92 -2.73
N GLY A 24 5.02 5.03 -3.45
CA GLY A 24 6.06 6.02 -3.10
C GLY A 24 5.84 6.64 -1.72
N VAL A 25 4.59 6.92 -1.37
CA VAL A 25 4.21 7.46 -0.05
C VAL A 25 4.44 6.41 1.03
N ALA A 26 3.99 5.18 0.82
CA ALA A 26 4.16 4.09 1.78
C ALA A 26 5.64 3.79 2.04
N ASP A 27 6.46 3.77 0.99
CA ASP A 27 7.91 3.53 1.12
C ASP A 27 8.60 4.67 1.87
N PHE A 28 8.27 5.92 1.55
CA PHE A 28 8.77 7.08 2.28
C PHE A 28 8.41 7.02 3.77
N MET A 29 7.15 6.74 4.10
CA MET A 29 6.70 6.63 5.50
C MET A 29 7.38 5.46 6.23
N ALA A 30 7.55 4.32 5.56
CA ALA A 30 8.23 3.17 6.14
C ALA A 30 9.71 3.45 6.42
N MET A 31 10.38 4.18 5.52
CA MET A 31 11.77 4.61 5.70
C MET A 31 11.93 5.61 6.85
N ASP A 32 11.01 6.57 6.96
CA ASP A 32 10.99 7.55 8.06
C ASP A 32 10.75 6.86 9.40
N ALA A 33 9.73 6.01 9.49
CA ALA A 33 9.41 5.21 10.69
C ALA A 33 10.52 4.21 11.06
N SER A 34 11.37 3.85 10.11
CA SER A 34 12.50 2.94 10.32
C SER A 34 13.83 3.66 10.57
N GLU A 35 13.82 4.98 10.70
CA GLU A 35 15.03 5.80 10.89
C GLU A 35 16.08 5.56 9.78
N GLY A 36 15.62 5.35 8.55
CA GLY A 36 16.48 5.08 7.40
C GLY A 36 16.91 3.63 7.21
N ASP A 37 16.51 2.70 8.09
CA ASP A 37 16.83 1.28 7.97
C ASP A 37 15.91 0.59 6.95
N ARG A 38 16.46 0.29 5.76
CA ARG A 38 15.75 -0.38 4.67
C ARG A 38 15.16 -1.74 5.06
N TRP A 39 15.87 -2.53 5.87
CA TRP A 39 15.39 -3.86 6.23
C TRP A 39 14.15 -3.76 7.13
N LYS A 40 14.14 -2.82 8.07
CA LYS A 40 12.96 -2.53 8.88
C LYS A 40 11.82 -1.97 8.04
N ALA A 41 12.11 -1.05 7.11
CA ALA A 41 11.11 -0.47 6.22
C ALA A 41 10.44 -1.55 5.35
N ASP A 42 11.23 -2.49 4.81
CA ASP A 42 10.69 -3.61 4.04
C ASP A 42 9.77 -4.50 4.87
N ARG A 43 10.09 -4.70 6.16
CA ARG A 43 9.23 -5.45 7.06
C ARG A 43 7.93 -4.72 7.36
N LEU A 44 7.96 -3.39 7.53
CA LEU A 44 6.76 -2.58 7.68
C LEU A 44 5.88 -2.65 6.43
N LEU A 45 6.46 -2.52 5.24
CA LEU A 45 5.72 -2.65 3.98
C LEU A 45 5.12 -4.04 3.80
N ALA A 46 5.88 -5.10 4.11
CA ALA A 46 5.39 -6.47 4.04
C ALA A 46 4.22 -6.70 5.03
N ALA A 47 4.33 -6.17 6.24
CA ALA A 47 3.25 -6.22 7.24
C ALA A 47 2.02 -5.43 6.78
N ALA A 48 2.22 -4.29 6.11
CA ALA A 48 1.16 -3.51 5.48
C ALA A 48 0.56 -4.17 4.23
N GLY A 49 1.05 -5.35 3.82
CA GLY A 49 0.51 -6.13 2.71
C GLY A 49 1.12 -5.82 1.34
N TYR A 50 2.28 -5.17 1.28
CA TYR A 50 3.04 -5.01 0.04
C TYR A 50 3.73 -6.32 -0.33
N ASP A 51 3.55 -6.76 -1.58
CA ASP A 51 4.26 -7.90 -2.17
C ASP A 51 5.37 -7.39 -3.10
N PHE A 52 6.62 -7.59 -2.69
CA PHE A 52 7.81 -7.19 -3.44
C PHE A 52 8.00 -7.95 -4.75
N ALA A 53 7.51 -9.19 -4.86
CA ALA A 53 7.65 -9.98 -6.08
C ALA A 53 6.74 -9.45 -7.19
N THR A 54 5.50 -9.10 -6.83
CA THR A 54 4.51 -8.57 -7.78
C THR A 54 4.52 -7.05 -7.86
N LYS A 55 5.21 -6.37 -6.94
CA LYS A 55 5.26 -4.91 -6.76
C LYS A 55 3.89 -4.29 -6.57
N ARG A 56 3.03 -4.96 -5.80
CA ARG A 56 1.64 -4.56 -5.57
C ARG A 56 1.23 -4.75 -4.14
N PHE A 57 0.28 -3.94 -3.68
CA PHE A 57 -0.44 -4.24 -2.46
C PHE A 57 -1.44 -5.37 -2.69
N LYS A 58 -1.58 -6.24 -1.69
CA LYS A 58 -2.63 -7.25 -1.68
C LYS A 58 -4.01 -6.57 -1.60
N PRO A 59 -5.07 -7.18 -2.17
CA PRO A 59 -6.42 -6.60 -2.12
C PRO A 59 -6.96 -6.35 -0.71
N ASP A 60 -6.51 -7.12 0.27
CA ASP A 60 -6.87 -7.05 1.69
C ASP A 60 -5.81 -6.34 2.55
N SER A 61 -4.89 -5.60 1.93
CA SER A 61 -3.87 -4.81 2.63
C SER A 61 -4.48 -3.70 3.48
N ILE A 62 -3.79 -3.30 4.55
CA ILE A 62 -4.25 -2.22 5.43
C ILE A 62 -4.44 -0.89 4.69
N PHE A 63 -3.66 -0.64 3.63
CA PHE A 63 -3.80 0.57 2.82
C PHE A 63 -4.97 0.51 1.82
N ALA A 64 -5.41 -0.68 1.41
CA ALA A 64 -6.52 -0.84 0.47
C ALA A 64 -7.88 -1.05 1.18
N SER A 65 -7.88 -1.72 2.33
CA SER A 65 -9.11 -2.12 3.04
C SER A 65 -9.10 -1.90 4.56
N GLY A 66 -8.03 -1.31 5.11
CA GLY A 66 -7.93 -1.00 6.52
C GLY A 66 -8.38 0.42 6.86
N THR A 67 -8.26 0.75 8.14
CA THR A 67 -8.51 2.06 8.72
C THR A 67 -7.20 2.71 9.14
N ASN A 68 -7.23 4.02 9.42
CA ASN A 68 -6.06 4.69 10.00
C ASN A 68 -5.64 4.09 11.35
N MET A 69 -6.55 3.43 12.08
CA MET A 69 -6.21 2.77 13.33
C MET A 69 -5.40 1.50 13.10
N ASP A 70 -5.78 0.71 12.09
CA ASP A 70 -5.06 -0.52 11.68
C ASP A 70 -3.63 -0.25 11.17
N VAL A 71 -3.29 1.01 10.86
CA VAL A 71 -1.94 1.42 10.46
C VAL A 71 -1.05 1.72 11.67
N VAL A 72 -1.64 2.11 12.79
CA VAL A 72 -0.91 2.58 13.98
C VAL A 72 -0.78 1.50 15.06
N GLU A 73 -1.70 0.53 15.09
CA GLU A 73 -1.66 -0.65 15.97
C GLU A 73 -0.61 -1.69 15.54
#